data_AF-A0A7Z7BHH9-F1
#
_entry.id   AF-A0A7Z7BHH9-F1
#
_cell.length_a   1.000
_cell.length_b   1.000
_cell.length_c   1.000
_cell.angle_alpha   90.00
_cell.angle_beta   90.00
_cell.angle_gamma   90.00
#
_symmetry.space_group_name_H-M   'P 1'
#
loop_
_entity.id
_entity.type
_entity.pdbx_description
1 polymer ?
#
loop_
_entity_poly.entity_id
_entity_poly.type
_entity_poly.pdbx_seq_one_letter_code
_entity_poly.pdbx_strand_id
1 'polypeptide(L)'
;MTATSNQGVIKSLAVGRSDIYRMDPRDLHVKVDWNCRSVNFNPDDAEDLALAESISQVGVKQALTVYTEDGKAFISDGHRRHGATMYAIEHLGAEIKSVPVQTEDRYSSEADRVFSQIVRNSGKPLTPIEQARVFKRLIDLGWTEKDIQQKTGLARQWIVELLELQAAPAAVTTLVAAGQVAATLAMATLKKHGGDGVKAAGDLTRAIDKAQAEGKKRATAKHMDAGEKPKPLLGDTVRLDALRDLCGYVENGTHTSVSISQDDATREWLVHVGKHFWTGKSLRDAIDNATASQAKETEE
;
A
#
# COMPACT_ATOMS: atom_id res chain seq x y z
N MET A 1 28.27 47.77 -12.84
CA MET A 1 27.26 46.73 -13.11
C MET A 1 26.40 46.62 -11.87
N THR A 2 25.19 47.18 -11.88
CA THR A 2 24.27 47.09 -10.75
C THR A 2 23.80 45.65 -10.62
N ALA A 3 24.01 45.05 -9.44
CA ALA A 3 23.49 43.72 -9.14
C ALA A 3 21.95 43.78 -9.20
N THR A 4 21.37 43.26 -10.29
CA THR A 4 19.92 43.11 -10.40
C THR A 4 19.46 42.22 -9.26
N SER A 5 18.60 42.73 -8.38
CA SER A 5 18.10 41.93 -7.25
C SER A 5 17.42 40.67 -7.78
N ASN A 6 17.55 39.54 -7.06
CA ASN A 6 16.91 38.28 -7.43
C ASN A 6 15.40 38.44 -7.67
N GLN A 7 14.73 39.34 -6.93
CA GLN A 7 13.33 39.68 -7.17
C GLN A 7 13.09 40.33 -8.54
N GLY A 8 13.97 41.23 -8.99
CA GLY A 8 13.87 41.86 -10.31
C GLY A 8 14.00 40.85 -11.45
N VAL A 9 14.95 39.92 -11.32
CA VAL A 9 15.15 38.83 -12.29
C VAL A 9 13.94 37.90 -12.33
N ILE A 10 13.45 37.44 -11.17
CA ILE A 10 12.25 36.59 -11.10
C ILE A 10 11.05 37.30 -11.70
N LYS A 11 10.85 38.60 -11.41
CA LYS A 11 9.75 39.38 -11.97
C LYS A 11 9.82 39.49 -13.50
N SER A 12 11.02 39.61 -14.09
CA SER A 12 11.18 39.64 -15.55
C SER A 12 10.93 38.29 -16.22
N LEU A 13 11.13 37.19 -15.50
CA LEU A 13 10.92 35.82 -16.02
C LEU A 13 9.52 35.28 -15.71
N ALA A 14 8.81 35.87 -14.76
CA ALA A 14 7.52 35.38 -14.31
C ALA A 14 6.41 35.64 -15.33
N VAL A 15 5.68 34.57 -15.69
CA VAL A 15 4.48 34.64 -16.55
C VAL A 15 3.22 35.00 -15.75
N GLY A 16 3.27 34.84 -14.41
CA GLY A 16 2.19 35.16 -13.50
C GLY A 16 2.68 35.28 -12.05
N ARG A 17 1.79 35.72 -11.15
CA ARG A 17 2.08 35.85 -9.72
C ARG A 17 1.07 35.04 -8.91
N SER A 18 1.58 34.22 -8.00
CA SER A 18 0.79 33.63 -6.92
C SER A 18 0.95 34.48 -5.66
N ASP A 19 -0.16 34.85 -5.02
CA ASP A 19 -0.12 35.65 -3.80
C ASP A 19 0.01 34.76 -2.56
N ILE A 20 0.95 35.15 -1.68
CA ILE A 20 1.12 34.59 -0.35
C ILE A 20 0.75 35.68 0.66
N TYR A 21 -0.22 35.39 1.51
CA TYR A 21 -0.69 36.24 2.60
C TYR A 21 -0.15 35.73 3.94
N ARG A 22 -0.24 36.57 4.98
CA ARG A 22 0.05 36.20 6.37
C ARG A 22 -1.24 36.29 7.16
N MET A 23 -1.64 35.19 7.79
CA MET A 23 -2.86 35.11 8.62
C MET A 23 -2.53 34.57 10.01
N ASP A 24 -3.29 34.97 11.02
CA ASP A 24 -3.21 34.34 12.34
C ASP A 24 -3.66 32.88 12.19
N PRO A 25 -2.88 31.89 12.65
CA PRO A 25 -3.28 30.48 12.58
C PRO A 25 -4.61 30.17 13.31
N ARG A 26 -5.02 31.01 14.26
CA ARG A 26 -6.29 30.88 15.01
C ARG A 26 -7.52 31.28 14.19
N ASP A 27 -7.34 32.08 13.14
CA ASP A 27 -8.42 32.49 12.23
C ASP A 27 -8.66 31.46 11.12
N LEU A 28 -7.83 30.42 11.05
CA LEU A 28 -7.96 29.34 10.07
C LEU A 28 -8.88 28.23 10.59
N HIS A 29 -9.84 27.85 9.76
CA HIS A 29 -10.85 26.86 10.10
C HIS A 29 -10.58 25.54 9.37
N VAL A 30 -10.82 24.42 10.04
CA VAL A 30 -10.80 23.09 9.41
C VAL A 30 -12.25 22.63 9.25
N LYS A 31 -12.64 22.32 8.02
CA LYS A 31 -13.98 21.80 7.74
C LYS A 31 -14.08 20.37 8.24
N VAL A 32 -15.16 20.07 8.97
CA VAL A 32 -15.44 18.74 9.50
C VAL A 32 -15.52 17.75 8.34
N ASP A 33 -14.91 16.56 8.50
CA ASP A 33 -14.87 15.48 7.51
C ASP A 33 -14.28 15.86 6.13
N TRP A 34 -13.48 16.93 6.08
CA TRP A 34 -12.81 17.33 4.84
C TRP A 34 -11.48 16.61 4.60
N ASN A 35 -10.66 16.45 5.64
CA ASN A 35 -9.34 15.84 5.52
C ASN A 35 -9.45 14.31 5.38
N CYS A 36 -8.69 13.74 4.45
CA CYS A 36 -8.62 12.29 4.26
C CYS A 36 -7.93 11.57 5.41
N ARG A 37 -7.02 12.24 6.12
CA ARG A 37 -6.34 11.69 7.30
C ARG A 37 -7.30 11.56 8.47
N SER A 38 -7.16 10.46 9.22
CA SER A 38 -7.99 10.23 10.42
C SER A 38 -7.72 11.24 11.53
N VAL A 39 -6.49 11.76 11.61
CA VAL A 39 -6.11 12.81 12.56
C VAL A 39 -5.31 13.89 11.80
N ASN A 40 -5.63 15.15 12.06
CA ASN A 40 -4.92 16.28 11.44
C ASN A 40 -3.47 16.38 11.92
N PHE A 41 -3.23 16.12 13.20
CA PHE A 41 -1.93 16.15 13.88
C PHE A 41 -1.99 15.23 15.11
N ASN A 42 -1.02 14.32 15.24
CA ASN A 42 -0.92 13.39 16.36
C ASN A 42 0.36 13.67 17.17
N PRO A 43 0.28 14.22 18.39
CA PRO A 43 1.47 14.49 19.20
C PRO A 43 2.22 13.22 19.64
N ASP A 44 1.56 12.05 19.66
CA ASP A 44 2.20 10.77 19.98
C ASP A 44 3.00 10.20 18.80
N ASP A 45 2.81 10.75 17.59
CA ASP A 45 3.57 10.36 16.40
C ASP A 45 4.86 11.19 16.31
N ALA A 46 6.00 10.51 16.32
CA ALA A 46 7.31 11.17 16.35
C ALA A 46 7.55 12.11 15.15
N GLU A 47 7.00 11.83 13.97
CA GLU A 47 7.13 12.71 12.80
C GLU A 47 6.30 13.99 12.94
N ASP A 48 5.11 13.90 13.52
CA ASP A 48 4.26 15.04 13.82
C ASP A 48 4.88 15.90 14.93
N LEU A 49 5.37 15.29 16.02
CA LEU A 49 6.06 16.02 17.07
C LEU A 49 7.30 16.76 16.55
N ALA A 50 8.14 16.10 15.74
CA ALA A 50 9.30 16.73 15.12
C ALA A 50 8.91 17.91 14.20
N LEU A 51 7.75 17.83 13.52
CA LEU A 51 7.23 18.95 12.73
C LEU A 51 6.84 20.14 13.62
N ALA A 52 6.19 19.89 14.76
CA ALA A 52 5.83 20.95 15.71
C ALA A 52 7.07 21.60 16.34
N GLU A 53 8.06 20.81 16.74
CA GLU A 53 9.35 21.30 17.23
C GLU A 53 10.05 22.17 16.18
N SER A 54 10.11 21.70 14.93
CA SER A 54 10.67 22.49 13.82
C SER A 54 9.91 23.81 13.62
N ILE A 55 8.58 23.78 13.61
CA ILE A 55 7.75 24.98 13.46
C ILE A 55 7.96 25.95 14.63
N SER A 56 8.17 25.47 15.85
CA SER A 56 8.47 26.35 17.00
C SER A 56 9.76 27.16 16.80
N GLN A 57 10.77 26.58 16.13
CA GLN A 57 12.07 27.20 15.93
C GLN A 57 12.15 28.07 14.67
N VAL A 58 11.64 27.56 13.53
CA VAL A 58 11.82 28.22 12.22
C VAL A 58 10.54 28.81 11.64
N GLY A 59 9.39 28.55 12.26
CA GLY A 59 8.08 28.90 11.75
C GLY A 59 7.66 28.08 10.52
N VAL A 60 6.43 28.29 10.07
CA VAL A 60 5.92 27.62 8.87
C VAL A 60 6.59 28.19 7.61
N LYS A 61 7.32 27.35 6.88
CA LYS A 61 8.00 27.73 5.62
C LYS A 61 7.14 27.54 4.38
N GLN A 62 6.47 26.39 4.27
CA GLN A 62 5.58 26.10 3.15
C GLN A 62 4.18 26.66 3.46
N ALA A 63 3.64 27.48 2.56
CA ALA A 63 2.35 28.12 2.75
C ALA A 63 1.19 27.11 2.80
N LEU A 64 0.23 27.33 3.68
CA LEU A 64 -1.02 26.57 3.72
C LEU A 64 -1.91 27.01 2.56
N THR A 65 -2.67 26.09 1.98
CA THR A 65 -3.66 26.46 0.95
C THR A 65 -5.02 26.59 1.59
N VAL A 66 -5.69 27.71 1.33
CA VAL A 66 -6.99 28.04 1.90
C VAL A 66 -7.97 28.46 0.82
N TYR A 67 -9.26 28.28 1.10
CA TYR A 67 -10.36 28.84 0.33
C TYR A 67 -11.32 29.56 1.28
N THR A 68 -12.10 30.49 0.74
CA THR A 68 -13.07 31.25 1.53
C THR A 68 -14.48 30.73 1.31
N GLU A 69 -15.22 30.54 2.39
CA GLU A 69 -16.64 30.16 2.39
C GLU A 69 -17.29 30.96 3.54
N ASP A 70 -18.40 31.67 3.25
CA ASP A 70 -19.11 32.52 4.23
C ASP A 70 -18.22 33.52 5.00
N GLY A 71 -17.21 34.09 4.32
CA GLY A 71 -16.28 35.05 4.91
C GLY A 71 -15.24 34.44 5.86
N LYS A 72 -15.18 33.11 5.99
CA LYS A 72 -14.18 32.39 6.79
C LYS A 72 -13.17 31.69 5.87
N ALA A 73 -11.93 31.61 6.34
CA ALA A 73 -10.86 30.88 5.64
C ALA A 73 -10.81 29.42 6.11
N PHE A 74 -11.04 28.51 5.17
CA PHE A 74 -10.96 27.06 5.39
C PHE A 74 -9.70 26.48 4.77
N ILE A 75 -9.05 25.58 5.51
CA ILE A 75 -7.84 24.89 5.04
C ILE A 75 -8.23 23.81 4.03
N SER A 76 -7.66 23.88 2.82
CA SER A 76 -7.74 22.80 1.82
C SER A 76 -6.48 21.92 1.83
N ASP A 77 -5.31 22.51 2.06
CA ASP A 77 -4.03 21.81 2.21
C ASP A 77 -3.20 22.40 3.36
N GLY A 78 -2.46 21.52 4.05
CA GLY A 78 -1.61 21.92 5.18
C GLY A 78 -2.20 21.63 6.56
N HIS A 79 -3.20 20.75 6.68
CA HIS A 79 -3.80 20.35 7.96
C HIS A 79 -2.77 19.94 9.04
N ARG A 80 -1.76 19.14 8.68
CA ARG A 80 -0.65 18.78 9.60
C ARG A 80 0.19 19.98 10.04
N ARG A 81 0.45 20.92 9.12
CA ARG A 81 1.21 22.16 9.42
C ARG A 81 0.42 23.09 10.33
N HIS A 82 -0.90 23.19 10.11
CA HIS A 82 -1.80 23.94 10.99
C HIS A 82 -1.85 23.32 12.39
N GLY A 83 -2.12 22.02 12.51
CA GLY A 83 -2.14 21.34 13.80
C GLY A 83 -0.81 21.42 14.55
N ALA A 84 0.32 21.25 13.85
CA ALA A 84 1.65 21.42 14.43
C ALA A 84 1.93 22.86 14.87
N THR A 85 1.40 23.86 14.15
CA THR A 85 1.50 25.28 14.54
C THR A 85 0.71 25.54 15.81
N MET A 86 -0.53 25.05 15.90
CA MET A 86 -1.38 25.19 17.08
C MET A 86 -0.72 24.52 18.29
N TYR A 87 -0.21 23.29 18.12
CA TYR A 87 0.52 22.57 19.17
C TYR A 87 1.77 23.33 19.63
N ALA A 88 2.56 23.89 18.70
CA ALA A 88 3.74 24.68 19.04
C ALA A 88 3.40 25.94 19.85
N ILE A 89 2.28 26.60 19.54
CA ILE A 89 1.80 27.78 20.29
C ILE A 89 1.34 27.37 21.69
N GLU A 90 0.51 26.32 21.79
CA GLU A 90 -0.17 25.92 23.02
C GLU A 90 0.74 25.19 24.01
N HIS A 91 1.63 24.32 23.52
CA HIS A 91 2.42 23.41 24.35
C HIS A 91 3.92 23.71 24.36
N LEU A 92 4.47 24.30 23.30
CA LEU A 92 5.90 24.63 23.21
C LEU A 92 6.20 26.12 23.49
N GLY A 93 5.17 26.94 23.70
CA GLY A 93 5.31 28.37 23.99
C GLY A 93 5.81 29.20 22.80
N ALA A 94 5.62 28.73 21.56
CA ALA A 94 6.08 29.44 20.37
C ALA A 94 5.26 30.71 20.09
N GLU A 95 5.93 31.86 19.92
CA GLU A 95 5.29 33.13 19.59
C GLU A 95 4.98 33.29 18.10
N ILE A 96 4.15 32.38 17.54
CA ILE A 96 3.78 32.40 16.13
C ILE A 96 2.55 33.31 15.93
N LYS A 97 2.80 34.54 15.47
CA LYS A 97 1.73 35.53 15.20
C LYS A 97 1.03 35.34 13.85
N SER A 98 1.73 34.76 12.87
CA SER A 98 1.16 34.53 11.55
C SER A 98 1.81 33.38 10.79
N VAL A 99 1.02 32.71 9.97
CA VAL A 99 1.46 31.66 9.04
C VAL A 99 1.30 32.14 7.59
N PRO A 100 2.19 31.73 6.67
CA PRO A 100 2.01 32.00 5.26
C PRO A 100 0.86 31.16 4.71
N VAL A 101 -0.05 31.80 3.99
CA VAL A 101 -1.19 31.15 3.33
C VAL A 101 -1.27 31.59 1.87
N GLN A 102 -1.76 30.72 1.01
CA GLN A 102 -2.05 31.02 -0.38
C GLN A 102 -3.49 30.61 -0.69
N THR A 103 -4.14 31.29 -1.62
CA THR A 103 -5.45 30.88 -2.10
C THR A 103 -5.33 29.65 -2.99
N GLU A 104 -6.38 28.84 -3.05
CA GLU A 104 -6.50 27.79 -4.06
C GLU A 104 -6.55 28.35 -5.49
N ASP A 105 -6.46 27.45 -6.47
CA ASP A 105 -6.53 27.83 -7.87
C ASP A 105 -7.95 28.35 -8.19
N ARG A 106 -8.06 29.42 -8.98
CA ARG A 106 -9.31 30.17 -9.24
C ARG A 106 -10.51 29.33 -9.71
N TYR A 107 -10.26 28.16 -10.28
CA TYR A 107 -11.29 27.29 -10.87
C TYR A 107 -11.27 25.88 -10.27
N SER A 108 -10.81 25.73 -9.01
CA SER A 108 -10.83 24.44 -8.33
C SER A 108 -12.26 23.99 -8.02
N SER A 109 -12.70 22.89 -8.64
CA SER A 109 -13.93 22.20 -8.25
C SER A 109 -13.76 21.49 -6.90
N GLU A 110 -14.87 21.06 -6.27
CA GLU A 110 -14.77 20.24 -5.05
C GLU A 110 -13.93 18.97 -5.27
N ALA A 111 -14.09 18.32 -6.43
CA ALA A 111 -13.31 17.14 -6.80
C ALA A 111 -11.82 17.47 -6.95
N ASP A 112 -11.46 18.63 -7.52
CA ASP A 112 -10.06 19.05 -7.61
C ASP A 112 -9.47 19.33 -6.22
N ARG A 113 -10.25 19.91 -5.30
CA ARG A 113 -9.79 20.11 -3.91
C ARG A 113 -9.58 18.78 -3.20
N VAL A 114 -10.49 17.81 -3.35
CA VAL A 114 -10.33 16.45 -2.80
C VAL A 114 -9.10 15.77 -3.41
N PHE A 115 -8.94 15.85 -4.73
CA PHE A 115 -7.81 15.29 -5.45
C PHE A 115 -6.47 15.90 -5.04
N SER A 116 -6.46 17.21 -4.74
CA SER A 116 -5.26 17.92 -4.28
C SER A 116 -4.66 17.33 -3.00
N GLN A 117 -5.46 16.66 -2.17
CA GLN A 117 -4.98 15.99 -0.95
C GLN A 117 -3.99 14.85 -1.26
N ILE A 118 -4.05 14.25 -2.45
CA ILE A 118 -3.08 13.26 -2.90
C ILE A 118 -1.87 13.94 -3.55
N VAL A 119 -2.11 14.81 -4.53
CA VAL A 119 -1.02 15.37 -5.35
C VAL A 119 -0.13 16.35 -4.59
N ARG A 120 -0.72 17.16 -3.69
CA ARG A 120 0.03 18.15 -2.90
C ARG A 120 0.68 17.54 -1.66
N ASN A 121 0.45 16.26 -1.37
CA ASN A 121 1.03 15.62 -0.20
C ASN A 121 2.51 15.30 -0.38
N SER A 122 3.37 16.27 -0.10
CA SER A 122 4.84 16.11 -0.12
C SER A 122 5.43 15.72 1.23
N GLY A 123 4.61 15.62 2.28
CA GLY A 123 5.04 15.27 3.64
C GLY A 123 4.93 13.77 3.91
N LYS A 124 4.37 13.42 5.08
CA LYS A 124 4.07 12.03 5.45
C LYS A 124 3.12 11.41 4.42
N PRO A 125 3.50 10.31 3.75
CA PRO A 125 2.65 9.66 2.77
C PRO A 125 1.28 9.29 3.34
N LEU A 126 0.23 9.42 2.53
CA LEU A 126 -1.08 8.91 2.91
C LEU A 126 -1.03 7.38 2.97
N THR A 127 -1.58 6.82 4.03
CA THR A 127 -1.76 5.38 4.16
C THR A 127 -2.69 4.87 3.04
N PRO A 128 -2.61 3.59 2.68
CA PRO A 128 -3.51 3.00 1.67
C PRO A 128 -5.00 3.26 1.96
N ILE A 129 -5.42 3.19 3.23
CA ILE A 129 -6.83 3.43 3.60
C ILE A 129 -7.23 4.91 3.46
N GLU A 130 -6.31 5.84 3.73
CA GLU A 130 -6.56 7.27 3.50
C GLU A 130 -6.65 7.58 1.99
N GLN A 131 -5.80 6.97 1.17
CA GLN A 131 -5.89 7.08 -0.29
C GLN A 131 -7.22 6.51 -0.81
N ALA A 132 -7.63 5.36 -0.28
CA ALA A 132 -8.89 4.71 -0.61
C ALA A 132 -10.10 5.61 -0.31
N ARG A 133 -10.10 6.30 0.84
CA ARG A 133 -11.12 7.28 1.23
C ARG A 133 -11.18 8.46 0.24
N VAL A 134 -10.04 8.97 -0.22
CA VAL A 134 -9.99 10.02 -1.25
C VAL A 134 -10.57 9.51 -2.58
N PHE A 135 -10.11 8.34 -3.05
CA PHE A 135 -10.59 7.79 -4.31
C PHE A 135 -12.09 7.53 -4.29
N LYS A 136 -12.63 6.99 -3.20
CA LYS A 136 -14.07 6.81 -3.04
C LYS A 136 -14.83 8.12 -3.15
N ARG A 137 -14.36 9.18 -2.47
CA ARG A 137 -14.96 10.51 -2.56
C ARG A 137 -14.89 11.10 -3.97
N LEU A 138 -13.80 10.88 -4.70
CA LEU A 138 -13.69 11.32 -6.11
C LEU A 138 -14.70 10.60 -7.01
N ILE A 139 -14.89 9.29 -6.83
CA ILE A 139 -15.93 8.54 -7.56
C ILE A 139 -17.32 9.09 -7.23
N ASP A 140 -17.61 9.38 -5.96
CA ASP A 140 -18.89 9.95 -5.53
C ASP A 140 -19.13 11.37 -6.10
N LEU A 141 -18.05 12.11 -6.38
CA LEU A 141 -18.07 13.41 -7.08
C LEU A 141 -18.07 13.29 -8.62
N GLY A 142 -18.24 12.07 -9.16
CA GLY A 142 -18.43 11.81 -10.58
C GLY A 142 -17.16 11.53 -11.39
N TRP A 143 -15.99 11.39 -10.76
CA TRP A 143 -14.79 10.93 -11.47
C TRP A 143 -14.87 9.44 -11.79
N THR A 144 -14.16 9.00 -12.82
CA THR A 144 -13.96 7.58 -13.13
C THR A 144 -12.60 7.10 -12.60
N GLU A 145 -12.44 5.78 -12.44
CA GLU A 145 -11.13 5.16 -12.16
C GLU A 145 -10.06 5.60 -13.17
N LYS A 146 -10.46 5.79 -14.43
CA LYS A 146 -9.58 6.22 -15.52
C LYS A 146 -9.11 7.66 -15.30
N ASP A 147 -9.98 8.56 -14.87
CA ASP A 147 -9.61 9.95 -14.56
C ASP A 147 -8.62 10.00 -13.39
N ILE A 148 -8.89 9.22 -12.34
CA ILE A 148 -7.98 9.07 -11.19
C ILE A 148 -6.63 8.52 -11.66
N GLN A 149 -6.62 7.47 -12.48
CA GLN A 149 -5.41 6.85 -13.01
C GLN A 149 -4.59 7.87 -13.82
N GLN A 150 -5.22 8.58 -14.75
CA GLN A 150 -4.55 9.55 -15.61
C GLN A 150 -3.95 10.72 -14.82
N LYS A 151 -4.65 11.20 -13.80
CA LYS A 151 -4.19 12.35 -13.01
C LYS A 151 -3.19 11.97 -11.90
N THR A 152 -3.31 10.78 -11.30
CA THR A 152 -2.35 10.30 -10.27
C THR A 152 -1.11 9.63 -10.85
N GLY A 153 -1.21 9.02 -12.03
CA GLY A 153 -0.17 8.15 -12.59
C GLY A 153 -0.09 6.76 -11.91
N LEU A 154 -0.99 6.43 -10.98
CA LEU A 154 -1.01 5.14 -10.30
C LEU A 154 -1.51 4.03 -11.22
N ALA A 155 -1.16 2.78 -10.92
CA ALA A 155 -1.70 1.63 -11.63
C ALA A 155 -3.21 1.51 -11.39
N ARG A 156 -3.99 1.29 -12.46
CA ARG A 156 -5.45 1.10 -12.34
C ARG A 156 -5.81 0.00 -11.34
N GLN A 157 -5.08 -1.12 -11.38
CA GLN A 157 -5.29 -2.25 -10.47
C GLN A 157 -5.18 -1.84 -9.00
N TRP A 158 -4.21 -0.96 -8.67
CA TRP A 158 -4.05 -0.44 -7.31
C TRP A 158 -5.21 0.44 -6.89
N ILE A 159 -5.75 1.26 -7.79
CA ILE A 159 -6.93 2.11 -7.52
C ILE A 159 -8.15 1.22 -7.21
N VAL A 160 -8.38 0.19 -8.03
CA VAL A 160 -9.48 -0.77 -7.82
C VAL A 160 -9.33 -1.49 -6.48
N GLU A 161 -8.15 -2.02 -6.18
CA GLU A 161 -7.86 -2.70 -4.92
C GLU A 161 -8.12 -1.81 -3.70
N LEU A 162 -7.74 -0.52 -3.76
CA LEU A 162 -8.03 0.43 -2.69
C LEU A 162 -9.53 0.71 -2.55
N LEU A 163 -10.27 0.83 -3.65
CA LEU A 163 -11.72 0.99 -3.59
C LEU A 163 -12.41 -0.24 -3.00
N GLU A 164 -11.95 -1.45 -3.34
CA GLU A 164 -12.42 -2.70 -2.73
C GLU A 164 -12.12 -2.74 -1.22
N LEU A 165 -10.92 -2.32 -0.81
CA LEU A 165 -10.56 -2.22 0.60
C LEU A 165 -11.47 -1.23 1.34
N GLN A 166 -11.81 -0.09 0.73
CA GLN A 166 -12.73 0.89 1.33
C GLN A 166 -14.15 0.35 1.48
N ALA A 167 -14.58 -0.53 0.57
CA ALA A 167 -15.89 -1.19 0.62
C ALA A 167 -15.93 -2.41 1.55
N ALA A 168 -14.77 -2.87 2.04
CA ALA A 168 -14.69 -4.01 2.93
C ALA A 168 -15.34 -3.72 4.31
N PRO A 169 -15.77 -4.75 5.05
CA PRO A 169 -16.36 -4.56 6.38
C PRO A 169 -15.45 -3.79 7.33
N ALA A 170 -16.06 -3.04 8.24
CA ALA A 170 -15.36 -2.25 9.27
C ALA A 170 -14.33 -3.06 10.06
N ALA A 171 -14.61 -4.35 10.30
CA ALA A 171 -13.71 -5.28 10.96
C ALA A 171 -12.37 -5.45 10.23
N VAL A 172 -12.34 -5.35 8.89
CA VAL A 172 -11.09 -5.44 8.11
C VAL A 172 -10.41 -4.06 8.02
N THR A 173 -11.17 -3.03 7.70
CA THR A 173 -10.62 -1.68 7.49
C THR A 173 -10.03 -1.09 8.77
N THR A 174 -10.60 -1.40 9.93
CA THR A 174 -10.08 -0.98 11.24
C THR A 174 -8.70 -1.58 11.52
N LEU A 175 -8.48 -2.87 11.21
CA LEU A 175 -7.19 -3.54 11.43
C LEU A 175 -6.09 -2.94 10.54
N VAL A 176 -6.44 -2.56 9.31
CA VAL A 176 -5.52 -1.88 8.39
C VAL A 176 -5.24 -0.45 8.86
N ALA A 177 -6.27 0.29 9.28
CA ALA A 177 -6.14 1.65 9.79
C ALA A 177 -5.30 1.71 11.07
N ALA A 178 -5.42 0.71 11.95
CA ALA A 178 -4.60 0.56 13.15
C ALA A 178 -3.15 0.14 12.84
N GLY A 179 -2.79 -0.11 11.58
CA GLY A 179 -1.47 -0.57 11.17
C GLY A 179 -1.13 -1.99 11.60
N GLN A 180 -2.10 -2.75 12.12
CA GLN A 180 -1.93 -4.13 12.56
C GLN A 180 -1.76 -5.09 11.37
N VAL A 181 -2.25 -4.72 10.18
CA VAL A 181 -2.08 -5.50 8.95
C VAL A 181 -1.76 -4.60 7.75
N ALA A 182 -1.00 -5.11 6.79
CA ALA A 182 -0.81 -4.46 5.49
C ALA A 182 -2.12 -4.41 4.69
N ALA A 183 -2.37 -3.30 3.98
CA ALA A 183 -3.47 -3.21 3.03
C ALA A 183 -3.41 -4.33 1.97
N THR A 184 -2.22 -4.59 1.40
CA THR A 184 -2.00 -5.67 0.43
C THR A 184 -2.35 -7.05 0.99
N LEU A 185 -2.04 -7.32 2.26
CA LEU A 185 -2.39 -8.58 2.92
C LEU A 185 -3.89 -8.68 3.18
N ALA A 186 -4.53 -7.58 3.62
CA ALA A 186 -5.97 -7.54 3.83
C ALA A 186 -6.74 -7.78 2.53
N MET A 187 -6.34 -7.13 1.43
CA MET A 187 -6.94 -7.29 0.11
C MET A 187 -6.73 -8.71 -0.45
N ALA A 188 -5.51 -9.27 -0.31
CA ALA A 188 -5.26 -10.66 -0.69
C ALA A 188 -6.14 -11.65 0.09
N THR A 189 -6.39 -11.38 1.37
CA THR A 189 -7.24 -12.21 2.23
C THR A 189 -8.71 -12.07 1.85
N LEU A 190 -9.19 -10.86 1.55
CA LEU A 190 -10.54 -10.61 1.02
C LEU A 190 -10.78 -11.37 -0.29
N LYS A 191 -9.81 -11.30 -1.22
CA LYS A 191 -9.87 -12.00 -2.50
C LYS A 191 -9.90 -13.52 -2.34
N LYS A 192 -9.12 -14.07 -1.41
CA LYS A 192 -9.11 -15.51 -1.08
C LYS A 192 -10.49 -16.02 -0.64
N HIS A 193 -11.25 -15.19 0.08
CA HIS A 193 -12.59 -15.51 0.55
C HIS A 193 -13.70 -15.05 -0.40
N GLY A 194 -13.38 -14.69 -1.65
CA GLY A 194 -14.36 -14.27 -2.64
C GLY A 194 -15.15 -13.00 -2.25
N GLY A 195 -14.55 -12.14 -1.44
CA GLY A 195 -15.20 -10.93 -0.92
C GLY A 195 -15.99 -11.13 0.39
N ASP A 196 -16.01 -12.33 0.97
CA ASP A 196 -16.58 -12.56 2.31
C ASP A 196 -15.68 -11.92 3.38
N GLY A 197 -16.00 -10.67 3.71
CA GLY A 197 -15.23 -9.88 4.65
C GLY A 197 -15.34 -10.33 6.11
N VAL A 198 -16.32 -11.15 6.47
CA VAL A 198 -16.43 -11.71 7.83
C VAL A 198 -15.39 -12.79 8.03
N LYS A 199 -15.25 -13.71 7.06
CA LYS A 199 -14.19 -14.73 7.08
C LYS A 199 -12.81 -14.11 6.98
N ALA A 200 -12.65 -13.11 6.09
CA ALA A 200 -11.39 -12.41 5.97
C ALA A 200 -10.99 -11.70 7.27
N ALA A 201 -11.93 -11.02 7.95
CA ALA A 201 -11.67 -10.41 9.25
C ALA A 201 -11.25 -11.46 10.29
N GLY A 202 -11.96 -12.59 10.38
CA GLY A 202 -11.60 -13.67 11.30
C GLY A 202 -10.19 -14.23 11.08
N ASP A 203 -9.80 -14.45 9.82
CA ASP A 203 -8.45 -14.90 9.47
C ASP A 203 -7.38 -13.85 9.82
N LEU A 204 -7.65 -12.57 9.57
CA LEU A 204 -6.74 -11.47 9.89
C LEU A 204 -6.58 -11.32 11.40
N THR A 205 -7.66 -11.42 12.18
CA THR A 205 -7.61 -11.36 13.65
C THR A 205 -6.74 -12.49 14.21
N ARG A 206 -6.94 -13.74 13.77
CA ARG A 206 -6.09 -14.86 14.21
C ARG A 206 -4.61 -14.66 13.86
N ALA A 207 -4.34 -14.06 12.69
CA ALA A 207 -2.98 -13.74 12.29
C ALA A 207 -2.35 -12.62 13.15
N ILE A 208 -3.15 -11.66 13.61
CA ILE A 208 -2.72 -10.61 14.54
C ILE A 208 -2.42 -11.22 15.91
N ASP A 209 -3.27 -12.10 16.42
CA ASP A 209 -3.07 -12.75 17.72
C ASP A 209 -1.75 -13.55 17.74
N LYS A 210 -1.47 -14.29 16.66
CA LYS A 210 -0.17 -14.97 16.49
C LYS A 210 1.01 -14.01 16.42
N ALA A 211 0.88 -12.90 15.70
CA ALA A 211 1.92 -11.89 15.61
C ALA A 211 2.21 -11.28 16.99
N GLN A 212 1.17 -10.99 17.77
CA GLN A 212 1.28 -10.42 19.12
C GLN A 212 1.88 -11.41 20.10
N ALA A 213 1.54 -12.71 20.02
CA ALA A 213 2.18 -13.75 20.80
C ALA A 213 3.69 -13.86 20.52
N GLU A 214 4.12 -13.53 19.29
CA GLU A 214 5.54 -13.40 18.91
C GLU A 214 6.15 -12.02 19.23
N GLY A 215 5.42 -11.12 19.91
CA GLY A 215 5.88 -9.78 20.28
C GLY A 215 5.93 -8.78 19.13
N LYS A 216 5.30 -9.07 17.98
CA LYS A 216 5.28 -8.21 16.80
C LYS A 216 4.06 -7.31 16.78
N LYS A 217 4.26 -6.04 16.43
CA LYS A 217 3.17 -5.04 16.30
C LYS A 217 2.26 -5.25 15.09
N ARG A 218 2.70 -6.01 14.08
CA ARG A 218 2.01 -6.15 12.79
C ARG A 218 2.02 -7.59 12.30
N ALA A 219 0.85 -8.05 11.83
CA ALA A 219 0.71 -9.34 11.18
C ALA A 219 1.26 -9.32 9.76
N THR A 220 1.86 -10.43 9.35
CA THR A 220 2.43 -10.63 8.02
C THR A 220 1.88 -11.92 7.43
N ALA A 221 2.12 -12.16 6.14
CA ALA A 221 1.71 -13.40 5.47
C ALA A 221 2.25 -14.68 6.14
N LYS A 222 3.26 -14.59 7.02
CA LYS A 222 3.76 -15.73 7.82
C LYS A 222 2.84 -16.10 8.97
N HIS A 223 2.11 -15.14 9.52
CA HIS A 223 1.23 -15.34 10.66
C HIS A 223 -0.20 -15.69 10.24
N MET A 224 -0.56 -15.46 8.97
CA MET A 224 -1.79 -16.02 8.42
C MET A 224 -1.74 -17.54 8.56
N ASP A 225 -2.84 -18.13 9.02
CA ASP A 225 -3.06 -19.55 8.80
C ASP A 225 -2.85 -19.78 7.31
N ALA A 226 -1.85 -20.59 6.98
CA ALA A 226 -1.72 -21.07 5.63
C ALA A 226 -3.03 -21.83 5.34
N GLY A 227 -4.03 -21.15 4.74
CA GLY A 227 -4.72 -21.81 3.65
C GLY A 227 -3.58 -22.15 2.72
N GLU A 228 -3.32 -23.45 2.60
CA GLU A 228 -2.13 -24.03 1.99
C GLU A 228 -1.47 -23.01 1.07
N LYS A 229 -0.33 -22.45 1.51
CA LYS A 229 0.72 -22.29 0.50
C LYS A 229 0.72 -23.66 -0.15
N PRO A 230 0.57 -23.81 -1.49
CA PRO A 230 0.87 -25.11 -2.07
C PRO A 230 2.21 -25.46 -1.45
N LYS A 231 2.23 -26.52 -0.63
CA LYS A 231 3.46 -26.94 0.06
C LYS A 231 4.53 -26.81 -1.01
N PRO A 232 5.72 -26.25 -0.76
CA PRO A 232 6.81 -26.58 -1.66
C PRO A 232 6.76 -28.10 -1.69
N LEU A 233 6.32 -28.70 -2.81
CA LEU A 233 6.09 -30.14 -2.78
C LEU A 233 7.45 -30.69 -2.35
N LEU A 234 7.41 -31.69 -1.48
CA LEU A 234 8.52 -32.49 -0.97
C LEU A 234 9.87 -32.20 -1.63
N GLY A 235 10.97 -31.97 -0.89
CA GLY A 235 12.30 -31.82 -1.50
C GLY A 235 12.55 -32.91 -2.56
N ASP A 236 13.25 -32.60 -3.65
CA ASP A 236 13.27 -33.45 -4.85
C ASP A 236 13.63 -34.92 -4.59
N THR A 237 14.39 -35.19 -3.52
CA THR A 237 14.64 -36.53 -2.98
C THR A 237 13.38 -37.26 -2.53
N VAL A 238 12.50 -36.61 -1.77
CA VAL A 238 11.26 -37.21 -1.26
C VAL A 238 10.20 -37.34 -2.37
N ARG A 239 10.20 -36.47 -3.39
CA ARG A 239 9.38 -36.67 -4.60
C ARG A 239 9.83 -37.90 -5.38
N LEU A 240 11.15 -38.07 -5.52
CA LEU A 240 11.73 -39.22 -6.21
C LEU A 240 11.43 -40.52 -5.46
N ASP A 241 11.49 -40.49 -4.13
CA ASP A 241 11.14 -41.65 -3.29
C ASP A 241 9.64 -41.98 -3.39
N ALA A 242 8.76 -40.98 -3.39
CA ALA A 242 7.33 -41.21 -3.62
C ALA A 242 7.01 -41.78 -5.02
N LEU A 243 7.74 -41.35 -6.06
CA LEU A 243 7.63 -41.92 -7.41
C LEU A 243 8.14 -43.36 -7.45
N ARG A 244 9.25 -43.66 -6.75
CA ARG A 244 9.78 -45.03 -6.61
C ARG A 244 8.78 -45.95 -5.92
N ASP A 245 8.15 -45.49 -4.85
CA ASP A 245 7.13 -46.25 -4.12
C ASP A 245 5.90 -46.51 -5.00
N LEU A 246 5.44 -45.51 -5.76
CA LEU A 246 4.32 -45.64 -6.70
C LEU A 246 4.60 -46.66 -7.81
N CYS A 247 5.82 -46.65 -8.35
CA CYS A 247 6.23 -47.55 -9.43
C CYS A 247 6.67 -48.94 -8.94
N GLY A 248 6.59 -49.22 -7.63
CA GLY A 248 6.95 -50.50 -7.02
C GLY A 248 8.46 -50.81 -7.09
N TYR A 249 9.30 -49.80 -6.88
CA TYR A 249 10.77 -49.92 -7.00
C TYR A 249 11.32 -51.05 -6.13
N VAL A 250 11.95 -52.04 -6.78
CA VAL A 250 12.75 -53.08 -6.11
C VAL A 250 14.21 -52.75 -6.41
N GLU A 251 15.04 -52.65 -5.35
CA GLU A 251 16.46 -52.21 -5.42
C GLU A 251 17.34 -53.00 -6.41
N ASN A 252 16.86 -54.10 -6.99
CA ASN A 252 17.60 -54.95 -7.92
C ASN A 252 16.96 -55.04 -9.31
N GLY A 253 17.22 -54.01 -10.14
CA GLY A 253 17.50 -54.18 -11.58
C GLY A 253 16.50 -54.95 -12.45
N THR A 254 15.21 -54.67 -12.37
CA THR A 254 14.22 -55.10 -13.39
C THR A 254 13.32 -53.93 -13.82
N HIS A 255 12.46 -54.14 -14.82
CA HIS A 255 11.75 -53.14 -15.65
C HIS A 255 10.86 -52.09 -14.94
N THR A 256 10.94 -51.97 -13.62
CA THR A 256 10.24 -51.00 -12.74
C THR A 256 11.20 -50.08 -11.97
N SER A 257 12.45 -49.95 -12.43
CA SER A 257 13.43 -49.05 -11.81
C SER A 257 13.21 -47.59 -12.22
N VAL A 258 13.29 -46.68 -11.24
CA VAL A 258 13.26 -45.22 -11.45
C VAL A 258 14.68 -44.68 -11.40
N SER A 259 15.19 -44.14 -12.51
CA SER A 259 16.53 -43.54 -12.59
C SER A 259 16.48 -42.10 -13.11
N ILE A 260 17.49 -41.31 -12.74
CA ILE A 260 17.62 -39.91 -13.13
C ILE A 260 18.91 -39.68 -13.89
N SER A 261 18.85 -38.86 -14.93
CA SER A 261 20.00 -38.41 -15.71
C SER A 261 19.77 -36.98 -16.20
N GLN A 262 20.81 -36.34 -16.73
CA GLN A 262 20.72 -35.04 -17.36
C GLN A 262 21.26 -35.15 -18.79
N ASP A 263 20.56 -34.56 -19.75
CA ASP A 263 20.97 -34.55 -21.16
C ASP A 263 22.16 -33.59 -21.33
N ASP A 264 23.27 -34.09 -21.86
CA ASP A 264 24.48 -33.30 -22.07
C ASP A 264 24.32 -32.19 -23.12
N ALA A 265 23.42 -32.37 -24.10
CA ALA A 265 23.18 -31.41 -25.18
C ALA A 265 22.13 -30.35 -24.81
N THR A 266 21.04 -30.76 -24.17
CA THR A 266 19.92 -29.86 -23.85
C THR A 266 19.93 -29.34 -22.41
N ARG A 267 20.71 -29.96 -21.51
CA ARG A 267 20.71 -29.74 -20.06
C ARG A 267 19.37 -29.99 -19.37
N GLU A 268 18.43 -30.62 -20.06
CA GLU A 268 17.16 -31.04 -19.46
C GLU A 268 17.38 -32.25 -18.55
N TRP A 269 16.57 -32.34 -17.50
CA TRP A 269 16.56 -33.48 -16.60
C TRP A 269 15.68 -34.58 -17.19
N LEU A 270 16.17 -35.81 -17.20
CA LEU A 270 15.41 -36.98 -17.59
C LEU A 270 15.14 -37.86 -16.37
N VAL A 271 13.89 -38.31 -16.26
CA VAL A 271 13.46 -39.34 -15.32
C VAL A 271 13.03 -40.55 -16.13
N HIS A 272 13.66 -41.69 -15.91
CA HIS A 272 13.32 -42.96 -16.54
C HIS A 272 12.52 -43.82 -15.57
N VAL A 273 11.41 -44.41 -16.03
CA VAL A 273 10.66 -45.45 -15.34
C VAL A 273 10.50 -46.62 -16.31
N GLY A 274 11.26 -47.70 -16.09
CA GLY A 274 11.27 -48.85 -16.99
C GLY A 274 11.72 -48.49 -18.41
N LYS A 275 10.83 -48.58 -19.40
CA LYS A 275 11.09 -48.23 -20.82
C LYS A 275 10.66 -46.80 -21.19
N HIS A 276 9.95 -46.12 -20.30
CA HIS A 276 9.43 -44.78 -20.53
C HIS A 276 10.34 -43.73 -19.89
N PHE A 277 10.39 -42.55 -20.49
CA PHE A 277 11.16 -41.42 -19.95
C PHE A 277 10.39 -40.12 -20.10
N TRP A 278 10.64 -39.20 -19.17
CA TRP A 278 10.04 -37.86 -19.16
C TRP A 278 11.15 -36.83 -18.99
N THR A 279 11.02 -35.70 -19.67
CA THR A 279 11.97 -34.60 -19.59
C THR A 279 11.39 -33.38 -18.88
N GLY A 280 12.26 -32.54 -18.34
CA GLY A 280 11.90 -31.30 -17.67
C GLY A 280 13.06 -30.31 -17.61
N LYS A 281 12.73 -29.01 -17.60
CA LYS A 281 13.72 -27.92 -17.45
C LYS A 281 14.35 -27.89 -16.06
N SER A 282 13.72 -28.54 -15.09
CA SER A 282 14.25 -28.81 -13.76
C SER A 282 13.97 -30.28 -13.37
N LEU A 283 14.74 -30.83 -12.43
CA LEU A 283 14.53 -32.19 -11.92
C LEU A 283 13.10 -32.37 -11.40
N ARG A 284 12.57 -31.33 -10.74
CA ARG A 284 11.19 -31.28 -10.28
C ARG A 284 10.18 -31.44 -11.40
N ASP A 285 10.32 -30.69 -12.49
CA ASP A 285 9.38 -30.75 -13.62
C ASP A 285 9.38 -32.15 -14.25
N ALA A 286 10.55 -32.78 -14.35
CA ALA A 286 10.69 -34.14 -14.88
C ALA A 286 10.02 -35.19 -13.97
N ILE A 287 10.16 -35.07 -12.64
CA ILE A 287 9.53 -35.97 -11.67
C ILE A 287 8.00 -35.78 -11.64
N ASP A 288 7.52 -34.53 -11.66
CA ASP A 288 6.08 -34.23 -11.65
C ASP A 288 5.41 -34.76 -12.93
N ASN A 289 6.07 -34.66 -14.10
CA ASN A 289 5.60 -35.23 -15.38
C ASN A 289 5.51 -36.76 -15.34
N ALA A 290 6.53 -37.44 -14.80
CA ALA A 290 6.54 -38.90 -14.69
C ALA A 290 5.44 -39.39 -13.73
N THR A 291 5.28 -38.72 -12.58
CA THR A 291 4.26 -39.06 -11.57
C THR A 291 2.84 -38.92 -12.12
N ALA A 292 2.56 -37.85 -12.87
CA ALA A 292 1.25 -37.63 -13.47
C ALA A 292 0.89 -38.68 -14.54
N SER A 293 1.89 -39.24 -15.24
CA SER A 293 1.68 -40.30 -16.21
C SER A 293 1.38 -41.64 -15.54
N GLN A 294 2.13 -41.99 -14.49
CA GLN A 294 1.98 -43.25 -13.77
C GLN A 294 0.67 -43.32 -12.95
N ALA A 295 0.24 -42.19 -12.37
CA ALA A 295 -1.04 -42.11 -11.67
C ALA A 295 -2.24 -42.41 -12.60
N LYS A 296 -2.18 -41.98 -13.87
CA LYS A 296 -3.23 -42.27 -14.86
C LYS A 296 -3.28 -43.73 -15.27
N GLU A 297 -2.12 -44.39 -15.38
CA GLU A 297 -2.02 -45.82 -15.70
C GLU A 297 -2.52 -46.72 -14.56
N THR A 298 -2.61 -46.20 -13.33
CA THR A 298 -3.09 -46.96 -12.14
C THR A 298 -4.61 -46.82 -11.93
N GLU A 299 -5.25 -45.83 -12.56
CA GLU A 299 -6.71 -45.58 -12.47
C GLU A 299 -7.51 -46.23 -13.62
N GLU A 300 -6.84 -46.77 -14.66
CA GLU A 300 -7.43 -47.60 -15.73
C GLU A 300 -7.35 -49.11 -15.41
#